data_AF-A0A5B9ARB6-F1
#
_entry.id   AF-A0A5B9ARB6-F1
#
_cell.length_a   1.000
_cell.length_b   1.000
_cell.length_c   1.000
_cell.angle_alpha   90.00
_cell.angle_beta   90.00
_cell.angle_gamma   90.00
#
_symmetry.space_group_name_H-M   'P 1'
#
loop_
_entity.id
_entity.type
_entity.pdbx_description
1 polymer ?
#
loop_
_entity_poly.entity_id
_entity_poly.type
_entity_poly.pdbx_seq_one_letter_code
_entity_poly.pdbx_strand_id
1 'polypeptide(L)'
;MAILLCIKKSLFLSWNTFFLFCALGFTEMLCSDRYFGNKVEDYVVTFGSWFLLLAPGIWMYSRAKTRREKIRKVVQTIKESGFYSPEKGYEGLSLTQGAYFGIDLKNGTMLYVRIYPVQHYGCYRF
;
A
#
# COMPACT_ATOMS: atom_id res chain seq x y z
N MET A 1 -3.74 3.13 19.04
CA MET A 1 -3.62 2.81 17.59
C MET A 1 -2.28 3.25 16.95
N ALA A 2 -1.75 4.44 17.25
CA ALA A 2 -0.49 4.95 16.65
C ALA A 2 0.75 4.09 16.98
N ILE A 3 0.87 3.59 18.22
CA ILE A 3 2.01 2.77 18.67
C ILE A 3 2.10 1.45 17.86
N LEU A 4 0.97 0.79 17.62
CA LEU A 4 0.91 -0.44 16.82
C LEU A 4 1.29 -0.21 15.35
N LEU A 5 0.97 0.97 14.80
CA LEU A 5 1.37 1.39 13.46
C LEU A 5 2.88 1.65 13.38
N CYS A 6 3.46 2.30 14.39
CA CYS A 6 4.90 2.48 14.50
C CYS A 6 5.64 1.14 14.59
N ILE A 7 5.17 0.21 15.42
CA ILE A 7 5.78 -1.12 15.56
C ILE A 7 5.72 -1.89 14.25
N LYS A 8 4.56 -1.91 13.58
CA LYS A 8 4.41 -2.57 12.26
C LYS A 8 5.29 -1.94 11.18
N LYS A 9 5.44 -0.61 11.17
CA LYS A 9 6.30 0.10 10.23
C LYS A 9 7.79 -0.17 10.49
N SER A 10 8.19 -0.20 11.76
CA SER A 10 9.56 -0.51 12.20
C SER A 10 9.94 -1.96 11.86
N LEU A 11 9.06 -2.93 12.15
CA LEU A 11 9.26 -4.34 11.80
C LEU A 11 9.35 -4.54 10.29
N PHE A 12 8.52 -3.84 9.50
CA PHE A 12 8.57 -3.89 8.05
C PHE A 12 9.90 -3.36 7.49
N LEU A 13 10.40 -2.23 8.04
CA LEU A 13 11.70 -1.66 7.67
C LEU A 13 12.86 -2.60 8.05
N SER A 14 12.84 -3.14 9.27
CA SER A 14 13.88 -4.05 9.76
C SER A 14 13.95 -5.34 8.92
N TRP A 15 12.78 -5.94 8.63
CA TRP A 15 12.67 -7.11 7.76
C TRP A 15 13.20 -6.83 6.36
N ASN A 16 12.77 -5.74 5.72
CA ASN A 16 13.18 -5.43 4.36
C ASN A 16 14.70 -5.22 4.24
N THR A 17 15.34 -4.58 5.22
CA THR A 17 16.79 -4.36 5.21
C THR A 17 17.58 -5.66 5.35
N PHE A 18 17.13 -6.58 6.23
CA PHE A 18 17.79 -7.88 6.40
C PHE A 18 17.74 -8.72 5.12
N PHE A 19 16.57 -8.85 4.49
CA PHE A 19 16.42 -9.61 3.25
C PHE A 19 17.15 -8.99 2.07
N LEU A 20 17.25 -7.65 2.03
CA LEU A 20 18.01 -6.94 1.01
C LEU A 20 19.52 -7.20 1.14
N PHE A 21 20.03 -7.21 2.38
CA PHE A 21 21.43 -7.55 2.64
C PHE A 21 21.74 -9.01 2.27
N CYS A 22 20.86 -9.95 2.63
CA CYS A 22 21.00 -11.35 2.21
C CYS A 22 20.99 -11.48 0.68
N ALA A 23 20.03 -10.85 -0.01
CA ALA A 23 19.93 -10.92 -1.47
C ALA A 23 21.17 -10.37 -2.17
N LEU A 24 21.73 -9.25 -1.68
CA LEU A 24 22.98 -8.69 -2.22
C LEU A 24 24.17 -9.63 -2.00
N GLY A 25 24.35 -10.15 -0.79
CA GLY A 25 25.45 -11.07 -0.47
C GLY A 25 25.42 -12.36 -1.30
N PHE A 26 24.24 -12.95 -1.51
CA PHE A 26 24.09 -14.13 -2.37
C PHE A 26 24.29 -13.81 -3.86
N THR A 27 23.87 -12.62 -4.32
CA THR A 27 24.09 -12.19 -5.71
C THR A 27 25.57 -11.94 -5.99
N GLU A 28 26.30 -11.31 -5.06
CA GLU A 28 27.76 -11.14 -5.15
C GLU A 28 28.49 -12.48 -5.17
N MET A 29 28.04 -13.43 -4.35
CA MET A 29 28.59 -14.78 -4.31
C MET A 29 28.34 -15.54 -5.62
N LEU A 30 27.18 -15.38 -6.26
CA LEU A 30 26.87 -15.94 -7.58
C LEU A 30 27.66 -15.28 -8.71
N CYS A 31 27.95 -13.97 -8.65
CA CYS A 31 28.75 -13.28 -9.66
C CYS A 31 30.25 -13.57 -9.59
N SER A 32 30.72 -14.24 -8.53
CA SER A 32 32.10 -14.68 -8.41
C SER A 32 32.33 -15.94 -9.24
N ASP A 33 33.26 -15.89 -10.20
CA ASP A 33 33.63 -17.02 -11.08
C ASP A 33 33.95 -18.33 -10.33
N ARG A 34 34.30 -18.24 -9.04
CA ARG A 34 34.60 -19.40 -8.19
C ARG A 34 33.38 -20.26 -7.86
N TYR A 35 32.18 -19.70 -7.95
CA TYR A 35 30.92 -20.34 -7.57
C TYR A 35 29.91 -20.42 -8.71
N PHE A 36 30.24 -19.85 -9.88
CA PHE A 36 29.40 -19.86 -11.07
C PHE A 36 29.23 -21.30 -11.58
N GLY A 37 28.03 -21.86 -11.44
CA GLY A 37 27.63 -23.11 -12.09
C GLY A 37 27.72 -24.41 -11.26
N ASN A 38 28.13 -24.37 -9.98
CA ASN A 38 28.42 -25.62 -9.26
C ASN A 38 27.24 -26.19 -8.43
N LYS A 39 26.21 -25.40 -8.07
CA LYS A 39 25.04 -25.91 -7.32
C LYS A 39 23.73 -25.18 -7.66
N VAL A 40 22.68 -25.95 -7.95
CA VAL A 40 21.31 -25.45 -8.19
C VAL A 40 20.73 -24.76 -6.94
N GLU A 41 21.18 -25.19 -5.75
CA GLU A 41 20.76 -24.67 -4.45
C GLU A 41 21.02 -23.14 -4.32
N ASP A 42 22.15 -22.65 -4.82
CA ASP A 42 22.55 -21.25 -4.71
C ASP A 42 21.64 -20.32 -5.55
N TYR A 43 21.18 -20.80 -6.71
CA TYR A 43 20.21 -20.10 -7.54
C TYR A 43 18.83 -20.04 -6.86
N VAL A 44 18.38 -21.16 -6.28
CA VAL A 44 17.08 -21.23 -5.58
C VAL A 44 17.07 -20.28 -4.38
N VAL A 45 18.15 -20.23 -3.61
CA VAL A 45 18.28 -19.31 -2.46
C VAL A 45 18.30 -17.85 -2.92
N THR A 46 19.02 -17.52 -3.99
CA THR A 46 19.10 -16.13 -4.47
C THR A 46 17.75 -15.64 -5.01
N PHE A 47 17.13 -16.39 -5.93
CA PHE A 47 15.81 -16.03 -6.46
C PHE A 47 14.72 -16.04 -5.38
N GLY A 48 14.78 -17.00 -4.46
CA GLY A 48 13.89 -17.04 -3.29
C GLY A 48 14.01 -15.79 -2.44
N SER A 49 15.24 -15.34 -2.15
CA SER A 49 15.49 -14.11 -1.36
C SER A 49 14.90 -12.87 -2.01
N TRP A 50 15.08 -12.72 -3.34
CA TRP A 50 14.49 -11.62 -4.10
C TRP A 50 12.96 -11.66 -4.11
N PHE A 51 12.36 -12.86 -4.22
CA PHE A 51 10.91 -13.02 -4.19
C PHE A 51 10.31 -12.69 -2.81
N LEU A 52 10.94 -13.14 -1.73
CA LEU A 52 10.53 -12.85 -0.36
C LEU A 52 10.60 -11.36 -0.01
N LEU A 53 11.51 -10.61 -0.65
CA LEU A 53 11.60 -9.16 -0.51
C LEU A 53 10.39 -8.45 -1.15
N LEU A 54 9.93 -8.92 -2.30
CA LEU A 54 8.79 -8.33 -3.03
C LEU A 54 7.43 -8.69 -2.42
N ALA A 55 7.29 -9.89 -1.85
CA ALA A 55 6.04 -10.39 -1.30
C ALA A 55 5.32 -9.43 -0.31
N PRO A 56 5.97 -8.88 0.73
CA PRO A 56 5.31 -7.97 1.67
C PRO A 56 4.96 -6.61 1.03
N GLY A 57 5.74 -6.17 0.02
CA GLY A 57 5.43 -4.99 -0.77
C GLY A 57 4.16 -5.16 -1.61
N ILE A 58 4.04 -6.29 -2.31
CA ILE A 58 2.87 -6.65 -3.12
C ILE A 58 1.62 -6.77 -2.24
N TRP A 59 1.75 -7.40 -1.08
CA TRP A 59 0.65 -7.54 -0.11
C TRP A 59 0.13 -6.18 0.38
N MET A 60 1.05 -5.28 0.77
CA MET A 60 0.71 -3.92 1.21
C MET A 60 0.05 -3.12 0.08
N TYR A 61 0.58 -3.22 -1.14
CA TYR A 61 0.03 -2.57 -2.32
C TYR A 61 -1.38 -3.08 -2.65
N SER A 62 -1.60 -4.39 -2.61
CA SER A 62 -2.92 -5.00 -2.84
C SER A 62 -3.96 -4.48 -1.86
N ARG A 63 -3.64 -4.42 -0.55
CA ARG A 63 -4.53 -3.83 0.46
C ARG A 63 -4.82 -2.35 0.21
N ALA A 64 -3.82 -1.58 -0.22
CA ALA A 64 -4.02 -0.18 -0.58
C ALA A 64 -4.94 -0.05 -1.81
N LYS A 65 -4.77 -0.90 -2.83
CA LYS A 65 -5.61 -0.94 -4.03
C LYS A 65 -7.08 -1.22 -3.68
N THR A 66 -7.37 -2.24 -2.88
CA THR A 66 -8.73 -2.56 -2.45
C THR A 66 -9.39 -1.39 -1.70
N ARG A 67 -8.63 -0.65 -0.88
CA ARG A 67 -9.16 0.56 -0.20
C ARG A 67 -9.52 1.65 -1.20
N ARG A 68 -8.67 1.89 -2.21
CA ARG A 68 -8.92 2.89 -3.26
C ARG A 68 -10.16 2.55 -4.08
N GLU A 69 -10.33 1.27 -4.44
CA GLU A 69 -11.51 0.82 -5.18
C GLU A 69 -12.80 1.04 -4.40
N LYS A 70 -12.80 0.78 -3.09
CA LYS A 70 -13.96 1.06 -2.23
C LYS A 70 -14.30 2.55 -2.18
N ILE A 71 -13.30 3.42 -2.03
CA ILE A 71 -13.50 4.88 -2.03
C ILE A 71 -14.07 5.34 -3.37
N ARG A 72 -13.51 4.85 -4.48
CA ARG A 72 -14.00 5.18 -5.82
C ARG A 72 -15.45 4.80 -6.01
N LYS A 73 -15.86 3.60 -5.54
CA LYS A 73 -17.27 3.18 -5.58
C LYS A 73 -18.17 4.14 -4.80
N VAL A 74 -17.81 4.50 -3.56
CA VAL A 74 -18.59 5.45 -2.74
C VAL A 74 -18.68 6.83 -3.41
N VAL A 75 -17.57 7.35 -3.91
CA VAL A 75 -17.53 8.65 -4.60
C VAL A 75 -18.37 8.61 -5.87
N GLN A 76 -18.34 7.51 -6.62
CA GLN A 76 -19.15 7.36 -7.82
C GLN A 76 -20.64 7.36 -7.51
N THR A 77 -21.09 6.63 -6.48
CA THR A 77 -22.50 6.64 -6.04
C THR A 77 -22.97 8.04 -5.61
N ILE A 78 -22.09 8.84 -5.00
CA ILE A 78 -22.40 10.22 -4.60
C ILE A 78 -22.43 11.18 -5.80
N LYS A 79 -21.61 10.93 -6.84
CA LYS A 79 -21.68 11.69 -8.08
C LYS A 79 -22.95 11.38 -8.87
N GLU A 80 -23.37 10.13 -8.89
CA GLU A 80 -24.60 9.68 -9.55
C GLU A 80 -25.87 10.26 -8.92
N SER A 81 -25.86 10.59 -7.62
CA SER A 81 -27.01 11.24 -6.96
C SER A 81 -27.18 12.73 -7.33
N GLY A 82 -26.24 13.32 -8.06
CA GLY A 82 -26.34 14.68 -8.61
C GLY A 82 -25.98 15.81 -7.64
N PHE A 83 -25.74 15.52 -6.36
CA PHE A 83 -25.39 16.53 -5.35
C PHE A 83 -23.92 16.97 -5.38
N TYR A 84 -23.08 16.30 -6.16
CA TYR A 84 -21.63 16.49 -6.11
C TYR A 84 -20.99 16.37 -7.50
N SER A 85 -20.44 17.48 -8.01
CA SER A 85 -19.79 17.56 -9.32
C SER A 85 -18.46 18.32 -9.23
N PRO A 86 -17.42 17.73 -8.60
CA PRO A 86 -16.13 18.37 -8.45
C PRO A 86 -15.41 18.51 -9.80
N GLU A 87 -14.70 19.62 -9.95
CA GLU A 87 -13.85 19.87 -11.10
C GLU A 87 -12.49 19.15 -10.92
N LYS A 88 -11.91 18.63 -12.02
CA LYS A 88 -10.75 17.72 -11.98
C LYS A 88 -9.53 18.28 -11.23
N GLY A 89 -9.40 19.60 -11.13
CA GLY A 89 -8.31 20.27 -10.40
C GLY A 89 -8.48 20.32 -8.88
N TYR A 90 -9.68 20.03 -8.37
CA TYR A 90 -10.02 20.13 -6.94
C TYR A 90 -10.29 18.75 -6.31
N GLU A 91 -9.94 17.66 -7.00
CA GLU A 91 -10.01 16.31 -6.48
C GLU A 91 -8.62 15.79 -6.06
N GLY A 92 -8.48 15.42 -4.80
CA GLY A 92 -7.27 14.82 -4.24
C GLY A 92 -7.57 13.44 -3.64
N LEU A 93 -6.93 12.39 -4.17
CA LEU A 93 -6.95 11.07 -3.56
C LEU A 93 -5.63 10.81 -2.84
N SER A 94 -5.67 10.82 -1.51
CA SER A 94 -4.50 10.54 -0.69
C SER A 94 -4.14 9.05 -0.76
N LEU A 95 -3.06 8.77 -1.50
CA LEU A 95 -2.53 7.41 -1.72
C LEU A 95 -2.11 6.72 -0.42
N THR A 96 -1.63 7.50 0.55
CA THR A 96 -1.05 7.02 1.82
C THR A 96 -2.10 6.85 2.91
N GLN A 97 -3.12 7.72 2.94
CA GLN A 97 -4.13 7.71 4.00
C GLN A 97 -5.43 6.99 3.61
N GLY A 98 -5.60 6.64 2.34
CA GLY A 98 -6.85 6.03 1.86
C GLY A 98 -8.03 6.96 2.11
N ALA A 99 -7.86 8.22 1.77
CA ALA A 99 -8.86 9.26 1.89
C ALA A 99 -9.03 9.96 0.55
N TYR A 100 -10.27 10.31 0.22
CA TYR A 100 -10.61 11.15 -0.91
C TYR A 100 -11.12 12.48 -0.37
N PHE A 101 -10.64 13.54 -0.99
CA PHE A 101 -11.04 14.89 -0.73
C PHE A 101 -11.36 15.57 -2.04
N GLY A 102 -12.53 16.18 -2.16
CA GLY A 102 -12.78 17.04 -3.30
C GLY A 102 -13.79 18.14 -3.00
N ILE A 103 -13.56 19.28 -3.63
CA ILE A 103 -14.39 20.48 -3.46
C ILE A 103 -15.15 20.73 -4.75
N ASP A 104 -16.46 20.91 -4.64
CA ASP A 104 -17.33 21.36 -5.71
C ASP A 104 -17.62 22.86 -5.53
N LEU A 105 -17.04 23.68 -6.39
CA LEU A 105 -17.21 25.13 -6.39
C LEU A 105 -18.56 25.58 -6.96
N LYS A 106 -19.23 24.76 -7.77
CA LYS A 106 -20.51 25.13 -8.40
C LYS A 106 -21.65 25.09 -7.39
N ASN A 107 -21.65 24.05 -6.56
CA ASN A 107 -22.67 23.84 -5.54
C ASN A 107 -22.19 24.23 -4.13
N GLY A 108 -20.94 24.69 -3.97
CA GLY A 108 -20.36 25.05 -2.67
C GLY A 108 -20.22 23.85 -1.72
N THR A 109 -20.09 22.63 -2.24
CA THR A 109 -20.12 21.39 -1.46
C THR A 109 -18.73 20.76 -1.33
N MET A 110 -18.35 20.32 -0.13
CA MET A 110 -17.07 19.66 0.14
C MET A 110 -17.31 18.20 0.52
N LEU A 111 -16.64 17.27 -0.17
CA LEU A 111 -16.74 15.84 0.11
C LEU A 111 -15.43 15.31 0.67
N TYR A 112 -15.50 14.70 1.85
CA TYR A 112 -14.39 13.99 2.49
C TYR A 112 -14.81 12.55 2.79
N VAL A 113 -14.13 11.59 2.16
CA VAL A 113 -14.39 10.16 2.34
C VAL A 113 -13.15 9.48 2.87
N ARG A 114 -13.23 8.87 4.06
CA ARG A 114 -12.15 8.08 4.65
C ARG A 114 -12.67 6.72 5.07
N ILE A 115 -12.03 5.65 4.59
CA ILE A 115 -12.40 4.29 4.96
C ILE A 115 -11.54 3.84 6.13
N TYR A 116 -12.17 3.64 7.28
CA TYR A 116 -11.53 3.04 8.45
C TYR A 116 -11.52 1.51 8.31
N PRO A 117 -10.40 0.84 8.63
CA PRO A 117 -10.42 -0.61 8.80
C PRO A 117 -11.37 -0.91 9.96
N VAL A 118 -12.37 -1.76 9.71
CA VAL A 118 -13.39 -2.11 10.70
C VAL A 118 -12.70 -2.73 11.91
N GLN A 119 -12.64 -1.97 13.00
CA GLN A 119 -12.23 -2.46 14.31
C GLN A 119 -13.21 -1.87 15.30
N HIS A 120 -14.25 -2.67 15.57
CA HIS A 120 -15.33 -2.51 16.55
C HIS A 120 -16.07 -1.16 16.62
N TYR A 121 -17.33 -1.23 16.18
CA TYR A 121 -18.51 -0.43 16.50
C TYR A 121 -18.35 0.78 17.42
N GLY A 122 -18.50 1.97 16.83
CA GLY A 122 -18.98 3.18 17.50
C GLY A 122 -20.00 3.83 16.58
N CYS A 123 -21.26 3.42 16.72
CA CYS A 123 -22.39 4.03 16.02
C CYS A 123 -22.58 5.45 16.59
N TYR A 124 -22.04 6.46 15.92
CA TYR A 124 -22.48 7.84 16.15
C TYR A 124 -23.61 8.11 15.15
N ARG A 125 -24.82 7.87 15.63
CA ARG A 125 -26.06 8.36 15.03
C ARG A 125 -26.15 9.83 15.46
N PHE A 126 -26.09 10.75 14.49
CA PHE A 126 -26.50 12.14 14.70
C PHE A 126 -28.02 12.19 14.85
#